data_AF-A0A2C6BM03-F1
#
_entry.id   AF-A0A2C6BM03-F1
#
_cell.length_a   1.000
_cell.length_b   1.000
_cell.length_c   1.000
_cell.angle_alpha   90.00
_cell.angle_beta   90.00
_cell.angle_gamma   90.00
#
_symmetry.space_group_name_H-M   'P 1'
#
loop_
_entity.id
_entity.type
_entity.pdbx_description
1 polymer ?
#
loop_
_entity_poly.entity_id
_entity_poly.type
_entity_poly.pdbx_seq_one_letter_code
_entity_poly.pdbx_strand_id
1 'polypeptide(L)'
;MKFILNESIVGINGVEKISLKEVIEKFPYPEDIKIKVEKNPYTINFELKYEDFTVYYSIYYYVDKEIPEFHTLSFALEKLYLNDKIYIKVGEEAKKVISKLKKYLEENYRSLNYKYEANEYSGSYYFKDLDLTIFFEKYGRKKIVDGIDISLPYEDNPNISEVGKILGIEILKQIL
;
A
#
# COMPACT_ATOMS: atom_id res chain seq x y z
N MET A 1 2.18 11.85 -10.33
CA MET A 1 3.06 10.77 -10.88
C MET A 1 2.23 9.65 -11.50
N LYS A 2 2.73 8.94 -12.54
CA LYS A 2 2.04 7.77 -13.11
C LYS A 2 2.49 6.49 -12.38
N PHE A 3 1.54 5.77 -11.75
CA PHE A 3 1.77 4.46 -11.14
C PHE A 3 1.29 3.35 -12.06
N ILE A 4 2.19 2.46 -12.47
CA ILE A 4 1.92 1.36 -13.40
C ILE A 4 2.30 0.06 -12.70
N LEU A 5 1.41 -0.93 -12.77
CA LEU A 5 1.71 -2.29 -12.34
C LEU A 5 2.87 -2.85 -13.17
N ASN A 6 3.76 -3.61 -12.55
CA ASN A 6 4.89 -4.22 -13.25
C ASN A 6 4.43 -5.26 -14.27
N GLU A 7 5.24 -5.51 -15.30
CA GLU A 7 4.99 -6.59 -16.27
C GLU A 7 5.04 -7.98 -15.62
N SER A 8 5.81 -8.13 -14.53
CA SER A 8 5.82 -9.33 -13.69
C SER A 8 4.53 -9.54 -12.90
N ILE A 9 3.61 -8.56 -12.95
CA ILE A 9 2.28 -8.54 -12.31
C ILE A 9 2.37 -8.32 -10.78
N VAL A 10 3.59 -8.24 -10.24
CA VAL A 10 3.86 -7.94 -8.83
C VAL A 10 4.53 -6.59 -8.72
N GLY A 11 3.92 -5.71 -7.94
CA GLY A 11 4.45 -4.38 -7.63
C GLY A 11 4.28 -3.32 -8.71
N ILE A 12 4.99 -2.19 -8.56
CA ILE A 12 4.75 -0.96 -9.32
C ILE A 12 6.02 -0.27 -9.79
N ASN A 13 5.96 0.34 -10.98
CA ASN A 13 7.04 1.17 -11.54
C ASN A 13 8.44 0.51 -11.51
N GLY A 14 8.52 -0.80 -11.77
CA GLY A 14 9.74 -1.62 -11.72
C GLY A 14 10.17 -2.06 -10.32
N VAL A 15 9.36 -1.80 -9.29
CA VAL A 15 9.66 -2.12 -7.90
C VAL A 15 8.80 -3.30 -7.45
N GLU A 16 9.45 -4.41 -7.12
CA GLU A 16 8.80 -5.66 -6.66
C GLU A 16 8.96 -5.88 -5.16
N LYS A 17 9.97 -5.26 -4.56
CA LYS A 17 10.26 -5.22 -3.13
C LYS A 17 10.77 -3.83 -2.81
N ILE A 18 10.58 -3.39 -1.57
CA ILE A 18 10.96 -2.03 -1.23
C ILE A 18 11.46 -1.93 0.21
N SER A 19 12.35 -0.97 0.42
CA SER A 19 12.73 -0.48 1.74
C SER A 19 12.26 0.96 1.89
N LEU A 20 12.11 1.45 3.12
CA LEU A 20 11.81 2.86 3.37
C LEU A 20 12.84 3.79 2.71
N LYS A 21 14.11 3.40 2.73
CA LYS A 21 15.19 4.17 2.10
C LYS A 21 14.96 4.33 0.60
N GLU A 22 14.61 3.25 -0.10
CA GLU A 22 14.32 3.32 -1.53
C GLU A 22 13.12 4.21 -1.87
N VAL A 23 12.08 4.21 -1.03
CA VAL A 23 10.94 5.13 -1.19
C VAL A 23 11.41 6.58 -1.18
N ILE A 24 12.22 6.95 -0.17
CA ILE A 24 12.70 8.33 -0.01
C ILE A 24 13.71 8.72 -1.10
N GLU A 25 14.43 7.77 -1.70
CA GLU A 25 15.33 8.02 -2.82
C GLU A 25 14.61 8.15 -4.18
N LYS A 26 13.55 7.37 -4.41
CA LYS A 26 12.82 7.34 -5.69
C LYS A 26 11.76 8.42 -5.81
N PHE A 27 11.18 8.87 -4.70
CA PHE A 27 10.11 9.85 -4.67
C PHE A 27 10.57 11.16 -4.01
N PRO A 28 9.90 12.29 -4.29
CA PRO A 28 10.13 13.52 -3.54
C PRO A 28 9.98 13.28 -2.04
N TYR A 29 10.60 14.08 -1.19
CA TYR A 29 10.36 13.97 0.25
C TYR A 29 8.86 14.20 0.57
N PRO A 30 8.23 13.42 1.46
CA PRO A 30 6.80 13.54 1.76
C PRO A 30 6.44 14.93 2.30
N GLU A 31 5.25 15.41 1.93
CA GLU A 31 4.72 16.72 2.32
C GLU A 31 4.33 16.76 3.81
N ASP A 32 3.87 15.61 4.33
CA ASP A 32 3.46 15.44 5.72
C ASP A 32 3.80 14.03 6.18
N ILE A 33 4.20 13.89 7.45
CA ILE A 33 4.52 12.61 8.07
C ILE A 33 3.73 12.53 9.37
N LYS A 34 2.84 11.54 9.47
CA LYS A 34 2.18 11.22 10.74
C LYS A 34 2.76 9.93 11.32
N ILE A 35 2.92 9.94 12.63
CA ILE A 35 3.46 8.81 13.39
C ILE A 35 2.43 8.42 14.43
N LYS A 36 2.08 7.13 14.47
CA LYS A 36 1.21 6.55 15.50
C LYS A 36 1.93 5.41 16.19
N VAL A 37 2.06 5.51 17.51
CA VAL A 37 2.63 4.46 18.36
C VAL A 37 1.51 3.73 19.08
N GLU A 38 1.44 2.42 18.87
CA GLU A 38 0.57 1.50 19.60
C GLU A 38 1.44 0.67 20.53
N LYS A 39 0.98 0.42 21.77
CA LYS A 39 1.81 -0.26 22.79
C LYS A 39 1.53 -1.76 22.94
N ASN A 40 0.38 -2.24 22.49
CA ASN A 40 -0.07 -3.62 22.66
C ASN A 40 -0.82 -4.13 21.41
N PRO A 41 -0.16 -4.84 20.48
CA PRO A 41 1.29 -5.04 20.39
C PRO A 41 2.04 -3.72 20.13
N TYR A 42 3.34 -3.68 20.44
CA TYR A 42 4.13 -2.48 20.20
C TYR A 42 4.35 -2.31 18.68
N THR A 43 3.77 -1.27 18.10
CA THR A 43 3.80 -1.02 16.66
C THR A 43 3.96 0.47 16.40
N ILE A 44 4.85 0.83 15.48
CA ILE A 44 5.04 2.20 15.04
C ILE A 44 4.58 2.29 13.59
N ASN A 45 3.52 3.06 13.36
CA ASN A 45 2.94 3.27 12.05
C ASN A 45 3.30 4.67 11.55
N PHE A 46 3.72 4.75 10.29
CA PHE A 46 4.07 5.95 9.57
C PHE A 46 3.11 6.11 8.39
N GLU A 47 2.49 7.28 8.30
CA GLU A 47 1.73 7.72 7.13
C GLU A 47 2.55 8.83 6.47
N LEU A 48 3.18 8.51 5.34
CA LEU A 48 3.98 9.43 4.55
C LEU A 48 3.10 9.96 3.42
N LYS A 49 2.70 11.23 3.48
CA LYS A 49 1.82 11.83 2.50
C LYS A 49 2.60 12.48 1.37
N TYR A 50 2.14 12.24 0.15
CA TYR A 50 2.60 12.88 -1.06
C TYR A 50 1.39 13.49 -1.77
N GLU A 51 1.63 14.37 -2.74
CA GLU A 51 0.57 15.05 -3.51
C GLU A 51 -0.49 14.08 -4.07
N ASP A 52 -0.05 12.96 -4.66
CA ASP A 52 -0.90 12.03 -5.42
C ASP A 52 -1.11 10.66 -4.76
N PHE A 53 -0.45 10.40 -3.62
CA PHE A 53 -0.45 9.08 -2.99
C PHE A 53 0.00 9.14 -1.53
N THR A 54 -0.22 8.05 -0.80
CA THR A 54 0.29 7.89 0.57
C THR A 54 1.05 6.59 0.68
N VAL A 55 2.19 6.61 1.39
CA VAL A 55 2.91 5.40 1.77
C VAL A 55 2.62 5.11 3.23
N TYR A 56 2.08 3.93 3.49
CA TYR A 56 1.97 3.40 4.83
C TYR A 56 3.15 2.50 5.11
N TYR A 57 3.90 2.81 6.17
CA TYR A 57 5.02 2.00 6.63
C TYR A 57 4.81 1.66 8.09
N SER A 58 4.88 0.39 8.43
CA SER A 58 4.66 -0.07 9.80
C SER A 58 5.82 -0.93 10.27
N ILE A 59 6.20 -0.73 11.53
CA ILE A 59 7.22 -1.52 12.23
C ILE A 59 6.53 -2.26 13.35
N TYR A 60 6.57 -3.59 13.30
CA TYR A 60 5.99 -4.47 14.31
C TYR A 60 7.10 -5.01 15.19
N TYR A 61 6.91 -4.93 16.51
CA TYR A 61 7.88 -5.41 17.48
C TYR A 61 7.36 -6.66 18.16
N TYR A 62 8.28 -7.55 18.53
CA TYR A 62 7.98 -8.59 19.49
C TYR A 62 7.54 -7.97 20.82
N VAL A 63 6.64 -8.64 21.53
CA VAL A 63 6.26 -8.28 22.90
C VAL A 63 7.52 -8.19 23.75
N ASP A 64 7.68 -7.07 24.46
CA ASP A 64 8.79 -6.76 25.37
C ASP A 64 10.20 -6.76 24.72
N LYS A 65 10.32 -6.53 23.41
CA LYS A 65 11.62 -6.33 22.75
C LYS A 65 11.69 -5.01 22.00
N GLU A 66 12.87 -4.40 22.04
CA GLU A 66 13.23 -3.23 21.22
C GLU A 66 13.66 -3.60 19.79
N ILE A 67 13.62 -4.89 19.45
CA ILE A 67 14.00 -5.41 18.13
C ILE A 67 12.72 -5.58 17.28
N PRO A 68 12.64 -4.95 16.09
CA PRO A 68 11.55 -5.19 15.16
C PRO A 68 11.47 -6.67 14.76
N GLU A 69 10.25 -7.22 14.75
CA GLU A 69 9.94 -8.55 14.24
C GLU A 69 9.83 -8.54 12.72
N PHE A 70 9.00 -7.65 12.19
CA PHE A 70 8.81 -7.47 10.76
C PHE A 70 8.30 -6.07 10.44
N HIS A 71 8.37 -5.73 9.17
CA HIS A 71 7.97 -4.44 8.64
C HIS A 71 7.01 -4.65 7.48
N THR A 72 6.10 -3.69 7.26
CA THR A 72 5.22 -3.67 6.10
C THR A 72 5.29 -2.32 5.42
N LEU A 73 5.11 -2.31 4.11
CA LEU A 73 4.98 -1.09 3.33
C LEU A 73 3.94 -1.25 2.24
N SER A 74 3.01 -0.31 2.16
CA SER A 74 2.02 -0.25 1.09
C SER A 74 1.86 1.15 0.52
N PHE A 75 1.44 1.21 -0.73
CA PHE A 75 1.10 2.43 -1.45
C PHE A 75 -0.42 2.52 -1.57
N ALA A 76 -1.00 3.57 -1.00
CA ALA A 76 -2.38 3.95 -1.25
C ALA A 76 -2.43 4.98 -2.39
N LEU A 77 -3.15 4.63 -3.45
CA LEU A 77 -3.13 5.32 -4.73
C LEU A 77 -4.53 5.84 -5.11
N GLU A 78 -4.59 7.03 -5.67
CA GLU A 78 -5.82 7.53 -6.30
C GLU A 78 -6.09 6.87 -7.67
N LYS A 79 -5.02 6.46 -8.37
CA LYS A 79 -5.08 5.89 -9.72
C LYS A 79 -3.93 4.92 -9.97
N LEU A 80 -4.26 3.74 -10.49
CA LEU A 80 -3.31 2.71 -10.89
C LEU A 80 -3.52 2.32 -12.36
N TYR A 81 -2.45 2.34 -13.15
CA TYR A 81 -2.44 1.82 -14.51
C TYR A 81 -2.07 0.33 -14.46
N LEU A 82 -2.93 -0.52 -15.00
CA LEU A 82 -2.63 -1.95 -15.15
C LEU A 82 -1.71 -2.17 -16.37
N ASN A 83 -1.89 -1.34 -17.39
CA ASN A 83 -1.01 -1.20 -18.54
C ASN A 83 -1.23 0.20 -19.16
N ASP A 84 -0.65 0.47 -20.33
CA ASP A 84 -0.79 1.78 -20.99
C ASP A 84 -2.21 2.14 -21.44
N LYS A 85 -3.13 1.17 -21.51
CA LYS A 85 -4.50 1.36 -21.99
C LYS A 85 -5.55 1.23 -20.88
N ILE A 86 -5.26 0.45 -19.85
CA ILE A 86 -6.21 0.09 -18.79
C ILE A 86 -5.71 0.67 -17.47
N TYR A 87 -6.56 1.46 -16.83
CA TYR A 87 -6.33 1.97 -15.48
C TYR A 87 -7.59 1.85 -14.62
N ILE A 88 -7.39 1.87 -13.32
CA ILE A 88 -8.42 1.92 -12.28
C ILE A 88 -8.17 3.15 -11.42
N LYS A 89 -9.20 3.70 -10.78
CA LYS A 89 -9.08 4.88 -9.92
C LYS A 89 -10.18 4.89 -8.85
N VAL A 90 -9.92 5.62 -7.78
CA VAL A 90 -10.90 5.97 -6.76
C VAL A 90 -12.09 6.71 -7.39
N GLY A 91 -13.28 6.50 -6.85
CA GLY A 91 -14.55 7.00 -7.38
C GLY A 91 -15.15 6.18 -8.52
N GLU A 92 -14.46 5.17 -9.06
CA GLU A 92 -15.06 4.25 -10.03
C GLU A 92 -16.01 3.25 -9.36
N GLU A 93 -17.01 2.78 -10.10
CA GLU A 93 -17.86 1.70 -9.64
C GLU A 93 -17.05 0.40 -9.58
N ALA A 94 -17.04 -0.26 -8.41
CA ALA A 94 -16.20 -1.42 -8.17
C ALA A 94 -16.39 -2.52 -9.23
N LYS A 95 -17.63 -2.76 -9.69
CA LYS A 95 -17.91 -3.74 -10.77
C LYS A 95 -17.12 -3.47 -12.06
N LYS A 96 -16.93 -2.20 -12.42
CA LYS A 96 -16.13 -1.80 -13.60
C LYS A 96 -14.64 -2.06 -13.35
N VAL A 97 -14.15 -1.76 -12.15
CA VAL A 97 -12.77 -2.06 -11.74
C VAL A 97 -12.50 -3.56 -11.79
N ILE A 98 -13.39 -4.41 -11.24
CA ILE A 98 -13.28 -5.87 -11.34
C ILE A 98 -13.25 -6.33 -12.81
N SER A 99 -14.08 -5.75 -13.68
CA SER A 99 -14.09 -6.10 -15.11
C SER A 99 -12.78 -5.74 -15.82
N LYS A 100 -12.18 -4.59 -15.49
CA LYS A 100 -10.88 -4.17 -16.01
C LYS A 100 -9.75 -5.09 -15.54
N LEU A 101 -9.73 -5.44 -14.25
CA LEU A 101 -8.76 -6.38 -13.67
C LEU A 101 -8.88 -7.77 -14.30
N LYS A 102 -10.11 -8.25 -14.49
CA LYS A 102 -10.37 -9.52 -15.19
C LYS A 102 -9.77 -9.51 -16.59
N LYS A 103 -10.07 -8.49 -17.38
CA LYS A 103 -9.55 -8.35 -18.74
C LYS A 103 -8.01 -8.33 -18.75
N TYR A 104 -7.41 -7.55 -17.86
CA TYR A 104 -5.95 -7.46 -17.75
C TYR A 104 -5.33 -8.82 -17.39
N LEU A 105 -5.88 -9.55 -16.42
CA LEU A 105 -5.36 -10.87 -16.04
C LEU A 105 -5.52 -11.90 -17.17
N GLU A 106 -6.65 -11.90 -17.89
CA GLU A 106 -6.88 -12.77 -19.04
C GLU A 106 -5.89 -12.50 -20.18
N GLU A 107 -5.59 -11.23 -20.47
CA GLU A 107 -4.56 -10.82 -21.45
C GLU A 107 -3.16 -11.29 -21.05
N ASN A 108 -2.93 -11.55 -19.76
CA ASN A 108 -1.66 -12.04 -19.21
C ASN A 108 -1.71 -13.53 -18.82
N TYR A 109 -2.65 -14.30 -19.38
CA TYR A 109 -2.79 -15.75 -19.15
C TYR A 109 -2.97 -16.14 -17.66
N ARG A 110 -3.57 -15.27 -16.85
CA ARG A 110 -3.90 -15.54 -15.44
C ARG A 110 -5.42 -15.52 -15.23
N SER A 111 -5.88 -16.29 -14.23
CA SER A 111 -7.28 -16.28 -13.82
C SER A 111 -7.55 -15.19 -12.79
N LEU A 112 -8.77 -14.68 -12.78
CA LEU A 112 -9.22 -13.74 -11.75
C LEU A 112 -9.45 -14.51 -10.44
N ASN A 113 -8.63 -14.24 -9.43
CA ASN A 113 -8.82 -14.77 -8.08
C ASN A 113 -8.73 -13.64 -7.05
N TYR A 114 -9.73 -13.53 -6.18
CA TYR A 114 -9.73 -12.52 -5.12
C TYR A 114 -10.49 -13.00 -3.88
N LYS A 115 -10.06 -12.52 -2.72
CA LYS A 115 -10.83 -12.60 -1.48
C LYS A 115 -11.77 -11.40 -1.42
N TYR A 116 -13.04 -11.64 -1.07
CA TYR A 116 -14.03 -10.59 -0.88
C TYR A 116 -14.44 -10.53 0.59
N GLU A 117 -14.35 -9.35 1.18
CA GLU A 117 -14.79 -9.07 2.54
C GLU A 117 -15.66 -7.81 2.54
N ALA A 118 -16.74 -7.79 3.31
CA ALA A 118 -17.60 -6.62 3.41
C ALA A 118 -18.41 -6.61 4.70
N ASN A 119 -18.63 -5.42 5.23
CA ASN A 119 -19.59 -5.13 6.29
C ASN A 119 -20.81 -4.39 5.71
N GLU A 120 -21.67 -3.77 6.52
CA GLU A 120 -22.86 -3.04 6.05
C GLU A 120 -22.53 -1.85 5.14
N TYR A 121 -21.41 -1.16 5.39
CA TYR A 121 -21.06 0.13 4.79
C TYR A 121 -19.96 0.05 3.74
N SER A 122 -19.02 -0.88 3.89
CA SER A 122 -17.83 -0.97 3.06
C SER A 122 -17.35 -2.40 2.88
N GLY A 123 -16.28 -2.57 2.11
CA GLY A 123 -15.60 -3.84 1.95
C GLY A 123 -14.37 -3.71 1.08
N SER A 124 -13.80 -4.85 0.73
CA SER A 124 -12.61 -4.93 -0.11
C SER A 124 -12.61 -6.15 -1.03
N TYR A 125 -11.83 -6.04 -2.08
CA TYR A 125 -11.42 -7.11 -2.98
C TYR A 125 -9.90 -7.23 -2.91
N TYR A 126 -9.40 -8.33 -2.36
CA TYR A 126 -7.96 -8.59 -2.27
C TYR A 126 -7.50 -9.57 -3.35
N PHE A 127 -6.65 -9.10 -4.26
CA PHE A 127 -6.08 -9.85 -5.38
C PHE A 127 -4.68 -10.31 -5.00
N LYS A 128 -4.58 -11.53 -4.46
CA LYS A 128 -3.32 -12.08 -3.97
C LYS A 128 -2.21 -12.10 -5.03
N ASP A 129 -2.54 -12.41 -6.28
CA ASP A 129 -1.54 -12.52 -7.35
C ASP A 129 -0.96 -11.16 -7.79
N LEU A 130 -1.57 -10.06 -7.33
CA LEU A 130 -1.20 -8.68 -7.65
C LEU A 130 -0.68 -7.91 -6.42
N ASP A 131 -0.78 -8.51 -5.23
CA ASP A 131 -0.70 -7.82 -3.94
C ASP A 131 -1.52 -6.51 -3.89
N LEU A 132 -2.68 -6.53 -4.57
CA LEU A 132 -3.56 -5.38 -4.78
C LEU A 132 -4.84 -5.53 -3.96
N THR A 133 -5.19 -4.50 -3.19
CA THR A 133 -6.47 -4.39 -2.51
C THR A 133 -7.28 -3.25 -3.10
N ILE A 134 -8.52 -3.53 -3.49
CA ILE A 134 -9.50 -2.52 -3.89
C ILE A 134 -10.52 -2.39 -2.79
N PHE A 135 -10.51 -1.27 -2.08
CA PHE A 135 -11.53 -0.93 -1.12
C PHE A 135 -12.76 -0.34 -1.83
N PHE A 136 -13.93 -0.48 -1.22
CA PHE A 136 -15.12 0.22 -1.67
C PHE A 136 -16.05 0.59 -0.51
N GLU A 137 -16.80 1.67 -0.71
CA GLU A 137 -17.98 2.02 0.08
C GLU A 137 -19.28 1.66 -0.66
N LYS A 138 -20.32 1.37 0.11
CA LYS A 138 -21.65 0.99 -0.38
C LYS A 138 -22.57 2.21 -0.39
N TYR A 139 -23.05 2.55 -1.57
CA TYR A 139 -24.03 3.60 -1.80
C TYR A 139 -25.29 2.97 -2.40
N GLY A 140 -26.18 2.51 -1.52
CA GLY A 140 -27.36 1.73 -1.88
C GLY A 140 -26.97 0.42 -2.56
N ARG A 141 -27.32 0.26 -3.85
CA ARG A 141 -26.96 -0.94 -4.64
C ARG A 141 -25.58 -0.83 -5.31
N LYS A 142 -24.95 0.33 -5.27
CA LYS A 142 -23.65 0.58 -5.91
C LYS A 142 -22.53 0.41 -4.88
N LYS A 143 -21.37 0.00 -5.38
CA LYS A 143 -20.10 -0.01 -4.66
C LYS A 143 -19.16 0.94 -5.37
N ILE A 144 -18.67 1.94 -4.66
CA ILE A 144 -17.76 2.95 -5.22
C ILE A 144 -16.39 2.73 -4.60
N VAL A 145 -15.37 2.61 -5.44
CA VAL A 145 -13.99 2.46 -4.97
C VAL A 145 -13.59 3.70 -4.18
N ASP A 146 -13.14 3.49 -2.95
CA ASP A 146 -12.69 4.52 -2.01
C ASP A 146 -11.20 4.38 -1.67
N GLY A 147 -10.55 3.28 -2.06
CA GLY A 147 -9.12 3.08 -1.89
C GLY A 147 -8.54 2.02 -2.83
N ILE A 148 -7.28 2.20 -3.21
CA ILE A 148 -6.50 1.27 -4.04
C ILE A 148 -5.13 1.13 -3.37
N ASP A 149 -4.86 -0.04 -2.79
CA ASP A 149 -3.62 -0.29 -2.08
C ASP A 149 -2.79 -1.36 -2.77
N ILE A 150 -1.50 -1.12 -2.92
CA ILE A 150 -0.52 -2.12 -3.32
C ILE A 150 0.46 -2.35 -2.18
N SER A 151 0.48 -3.57 -1.69
CA SER A 151 1.43 -4.01 -0.67
C SER A 151 2.65 -4.60 -1.34
N LEU A 152 3.85 -4.15 -0.95
CA LEU A 152 5.10 -4.74 -1.45
C LEU A 152 5.77 -5.53 -0.33
N PRO A 153 6.38 -6.68 -0.62
CA PRO A 153 7.29 -7.32 0.32
C PRO A 153 8.39 -6.33 0.75
N TYR A 154 8.55 -6.19 2.06
CA TYR A 154 9.57 -5.32 2.62
C TYR A 154 10.92 -6.05 2.66
N GLU A 155 11.99 -5.41 2.22
CA GLU A 155 13.30 -6.07 2.01
C GLU A 155 14.33 -5.80 3.11
N ASP A 156 14.11 -4.78 3.93
CA ASP A 156 15.07 -4.35 4.96
C ASP A 156 14.49 -4.53 6.38
N ASN A 157 15.27 -4.24 7.42
CA ASN A 157 14.81 -4.29 8.81
C ASN A 157 15.46 -3.17 9.65
N PRO A 158 15.33 -1.89 9.25
CA PRO A 158 16.01 -0.80 9.94
C PRO A 158 15.41 -0.63 11.34
N ASN A 159 16.28 -0.44 12.34
CA ASN A 159 15.81 -0.07 13.67
C ASN A 159 15.19 1.34 13.67
N ILE A 160 14.50 1.72 14.76
CA ILE A 160 13.81 3.02 14.82
C ILE A 160 14.73 4.22 14.64
N SER A 161 16.00 4.10 15.07
CA SER A 161 16.99 5.17 14.97
C SER A 161 17.40 5.39 13.51
N GLU A 162 17.56 4.31 12.74
CA GLU A 162 17.79 4.36 11.31
C GLU A 162 16.58 4.91 10.55
N VAL A 163 15.36 4.50 10.92
CA VAL A 163 14.13 5.07 10.37
C VAL A 163 14.08 6.58 10.61
N GLY A 164 14.43 7.05 11.81
CA GLY A 164 14.54 8.48 12.09
C GLY A 164 15.61 9.20 11.29
N LYS A 165 16.73 8.55 10.94
CA LYS A 165 17.72 9.14 10.03
C LYS A 165 17.18 9.23 8.60
N ILE A 166 16.56 8.16 8.10
CA ILE A 166 15.99 8.11 6.74
C ILE A 166 14.92 9.18 6.58
N LEU A 167 14.05 9.35 7.58
CA LEU A 167 12.98 10.33 7.56
C LEU A 167 13.42 11.73 8.04
N GLY A 168 14.63 11.91 8.57
CA GLY A 168 15.06 13.18 9.15
C GLY A 168 14.29 13.58 10.43
N ILE A 169 13.77 12.60 11.17
CA ILE A 169 12.96 12.82 12.38
C ILE A 169 13.78 12.45 13.62
N GLU A 170 14.40 13.45 14.23
CA GLU A 170 15.32 13.23 15.36
C GLU A 170 14.63 12.71 16.63
N ILE A 171 13.34 13.07 16.84
CA ILE A 171 12.59 12.69 18.05
C ILE A 171 12.26 11.19 18.11
N LEU A 172 12.32 10.45 16.98
CA LEU A 172 12.07 9.01 16.95
C LEU A 172 13.06 8.22 17.81
N LYS A 173 14.26 8.76 18.08
CA LYS A 173 15.25 8.15 18.98
C LYS A 173 14.81 8.05 20.43
N GLN A 174 13.76 8.77 20.82
CA GLN A 174 13.25 8.84 22.20
C GLN A 174 11.97 8.00 22.40
N ILE A 175 11.52 7.28 21.36
CA ILE A 175 10.23 6.55 21.36
C ILE A 175 10.36 5.11 21.90
N LEU A 176 11.57 4.54 21.88
CA LEU A 176 11.92 3.31 22.59
C LEU A 176 12.53 3.67 23.95
#